data_AF-A0A8T8SD66-F1
#
_entry.id   AF-A0A8T8SD66-F1
#
_cell.length_a   1.000
_cell.length_b   1.000
_cell.length_c   1.000
_cell.angle_alpha   90.00
_cell.angle_beta   90.00
_cell.angle_gamma   90.00
#
_symmetry.space_group_name_H-M   'P 1'
#
loop_
_entity.id
_entity.type
_entity.pdbx_description
1 polymer ?
#
loop_
_entity_poly.entity_id
_entity_poly.type
_entity_poly.pdbx_seq_one_letter_code
_entity_poly.pdbx_strand_id
1 'polypeptide(L)'
;MRNSRIGLDSLTLDVAERANDDTPIAVDFVAVRDTELLKLLSDIPAKQWFAEREQYRRDYRESFSVWSLELVPGQFRDVPDFPFSGDQAAGLLVFAGYNTPASGVRSSHAKQRMSKGSRMKVLPDAVCWHEGMQLLPQHFQLQGIRAEVVAALYAGASNPWFWGVTELEVDPAALSTGLVRIRSLEAILPDGLPVSVQPGSGKALEFDAGPAVAASTNACVTVHLAVNPLGRSGQVLPLNGRLQSHLAEAIPDLASGEHPEPIVVWRPNLRLVADGDRADSICLPLLRISREGGGFVRQPYVPPMGLILPESDLGQMISALCARGREKCMFLAGRLRQAEQAGNRDDVQELRRQLTALWARLPEVEVALNSRVATPAHLHGLMAGLAGAWSALDPLNGVPAFAPLDFLDLKRGFDEVIEWLHRNLDSIRVGYRCLVFEQSEQGFFIDLPDTQARRQRLVVGLRMPAGTGQEAAQAWLGQVVIASRQHVSRLVQQRMSGLSHQPMSRNERAAYGVGEETHLFLIQASGDWFDPEQPFCLTVTSQRASPSPWQVLLFTTDSH
;
A
#
# COMPACT_ATOMS: atom_id res chain seq x y z
N MET A 1 -18.55 42.92 28.84
CA MET A 1 -18.33 41.46 28.77
C MET A 1 -19.60 40.76 29.24
N ARG A 2 -20.24 39.94 28.40
CA ARG A 2 -21.32 39.03 28.83
C ARG A 2 -20.64 37.68 29.10
N ASN A 3 -20.63 37.24 30.36
CA ASN A 3 -20.15 35.90 30.72
C ASN A 3 -21.01 34.86 30.00
N SER A 4 -20.39 33.99 29.19
CA SER A 4 -21.04 32.85 28.56
C SER A 4 -21.55 31.91 29.65
N ARG A 5 -22.88 31.75 29.76
CA ARG A 5 -23.51 30.78 30.65
C ARG A 5 -23.83 29.51 29.86
N ILE A 6 -23.42 28.36 30.37
CA ILE A 6 -23.74 27.05 29.79
C ILE A 6 -24.91 26.48 30.60
N GLY A 7 -26.02 26.14 29.93
CA GLY A 7 -27.12 25.38 30.54
C GLY A 7 -26.86 23.88 30.39
N LEU A 8 -26.96 23.13 31.48
CA LEU A 8 -26.81 21.68 31.49
C LEU A 8 -28.09 21.07 32.07
N ASP A 9 -28.96 20.57 31.19
CA ASP A 9 -30.27 20.05 31.58
C ASP A 9 -30.29 18.52 31.71
N SER A 10 -29.44 17.81 30.98
CA SER A 10 -29.33 16.35 30.99
C SER A 10 -27.88 15.86 30.88
N LEU A 11 -27.64 14.62 31.28
CA LEU A 11 -26.32 13.99 31.28
C LEU A 11 -26.41 12.51 30.87
N THR A 12 -25.60 12.11 29.89
CA THR A 12 -25.44 10.70 29.51
C THR A 12 -24.04 10.21 29.87
N LEU A 13 -23.96 9.05 30.52
CA LEU A 13 -22.72 8.43 31.00
C LEU A 13 -22.55 7.06 30.32
N ASP A 14 -21.41 6.87 29.66
CA ASP A 14 -21.01 5.64 28.99
C ASP A 14 -19.67 5.17 29.57
N VAL A 15 -19.71 4.08 30.36
CA VAL A 15 -18.56 3.56 31.09
C VAL A 15 -17.96 2.40 30.32
N ALA A 16 -16.67 2.48 29.98
CA ALA A 16 -16.00 1.41 29.23
C ALA A 16 -16.08 0.06 29.97
N GLU A 17 -16.22 -1.05 29.24
CA GLU A 17 -16.37 -2.42 29.78
C GLU A 17 -15.24 -2.84 30.73
N ARG A 18 -14.05 -2.26 30.57
CA ARG A 18 -12.86 -2.55 31.38
C ARG A 18 -12.34 -1.35 32.15
N ALA A 19 -13.21 -0.37 32.41
CA ALA A 19 -12.82 0.83 33.13
C ALA A 19 -12.37 0.48 34.56
N ASN A 20 -11.34 1.17 35.05
CA ASN A 20 -10.89 1.06 36.44
C ASN A 20 -10.56 -0.37 36.89
N ASP A 21 -9.86 -1.13 36.03
CA ASP A 21 -9.47 -2.52 36.30
C ASP A 21 -10.66 -3.43 36.67
N ASP A 22 -11.76 -3.28 35.93
CA ASP A 22 -13.01 -4.02 36.13
C ASP A 22 -13.66 -3.77 37.53
N THR A 23 -13.34 -2.64 38.17
CA THR A 23 -13.93 -2.23 39.47
C THR A 23 -14.81 -0.98 39.35
N PRO A 24 -15.85 -0.82 40.20
CA PRO A 24 -16.70 0.38 40.19
C PRO A 24 -15.91 1.67 40.39
N ILE A 25 -16.36 2.75 39.74
CA ILE A 25 -15.75 4.08 39.80
C ILE A 25 -16.64 5.00 40.61
N ALA A 26 -16.13 5.55 41.70
CA ALA A 26 -16.79 6.64 42.40
C ALA A 26 -16.66 7.93 41.59
N VAL A 27 -17.78 8.59 41.27
CA VAL A 27 -17.83 9.84 40.53
C VAL A 27 -18.63 10.87 41.32
N ASP A 28 -18.01 11.99 41.68
CA ASP A 28 -18.67 13.13 42.32
C ASP A 28 -18.78 14.29 41.31
N PHE A 29 -20.01 14.73 41.05
CA PHE A 29 -20.31 15.99 40.36
C PHE A 29 -20.42 17.10 41.40
N VAL A 30 -19.66 18.18 41.23
CA VAL A 30 -19.52 19.26 42.22
C VAL A 30 -19.87 20.59 41.58
N ALA A 31 -21.07 21.10 41.87
CA ALA A 31 -21.52 22.41 41.41
C ALA A 31 -21.05 23.47 42.41
N VAL A 32 -20.10 24.32 42.02
CA VAL A 32 -19.45 25.32 42.90
C VAL A 32 -20.01 26.70 42.59
N ARG A 33 -20.58 27.37 43.61
CA ARG A 33 -21.19 28.70 43.51
C ARG A 33 -20.16 29.82 43.71
N ASP A 34 -19.13 29.57 44.51
CA ASP A 34 -18.07 30.52 44.78
C ASP A 34 -16.90 30.42 43.79
N THR A 35 -16.43 31.56 43.27
CA THR A 35 -15.42 31.58 42.19
C THR A 35 -13.99 31.32 42.71
N GLU A 36 -13.69 31.65 43.96
CA GLU A 36 -12.38 31.36 44.55
C GLU A 36 -12.29 29.89 44.94
N LEU A 37 -13.36 29.35 45.51
CA LEU A 37 -13.47 27.92 45.80
C LEU A 37 -13.41 27.07 44.53
N LEU A 38 -13.97 27.54 43.41
CA LEU A 38 -13.87 26.84 42.13
C LEU A 38 -12.42 26.69 41.67
N LYS A 39 -11.61 27.74 41.83
CA LYS A 39 -10.16 27.69 41.51
C LYS A 39 -9.41 26.75 42.43
N LEU A 40 -9.73 26.78 43.73
CA LEU A 40 -9.13 25.88 44.71
C LEU A 40 -9.44 24.41 44.37
N LEU A 41 -10.71 24.10 44.10
CA LEU A 41 -11.16 22.74 43.81
C LEU A 41 -10.76 22.26 42.40
N SER A 42 -10.51 23.14 41.43
CA SER A 42 -10.02 22.72 40.11
C SER A 42 -8.58 22.21 40.13
N ASP A 43 -7.79 22.62 41.13
CA ASP A 43 -6.36 22.32 41.23
C ASP A 43 -6.06 21.06 42.05
N ILE A 44 -7.07 20.49 42.73
CA ILE A 44 -6.88 19.27 43.54
C ILE A 44 -7.08 17.99 42.70
N PRO A 45 -6.24 16.96 42.88
CA PRO A 45 -6.47 15.65 42.27
C PRO A 45 -7.71 14.96 42.83
N ALA A 46 -8.38 14.13 42.03
CA ALA A 46 -9.55 13.35 42.49
C ALA A 46 -9.27 12.50 43.74
N LYS A 47 -8.06 11.93 43.86
CA LYS A 47 -7.65 11.19 45.06
C LYS A 47 -7.68 12.05 46.32
N GLN A 48 -7.26 13.31 46.23
CA GLN A 48 -7.30 14.25 47.34
C GLN A 48 -8.74 14.70 47.62
N TRP A 49 -9.53 14.98 46.58
CA TRP A 49 -10.96 15.27 46.73
C TRP A 49 -11.69 14.19 47.54
N PHE A 50 -11.59 12.91 47.14
CA PHE A 50 -12.31 11.84 47.83
C PHE A 50 -11.81 11.61 49.28
N ALA A 51 -10.55 11.94 49.58
CA ALA A 51 -10.01 11.87 50.94
C ALA A 51 -10.53 13.01 51.84
N GLU A 52 -10.74 14.20 51.28
CA GLU A 52 -11.00 15.45 52.04
C GLU A 52 -12.42 16.01 51.84
N ARG A 53 -13.27 15.43 50.98
CA ARG A 53 -14.58 15.99 50.60
C ARG A 53 -15.50 16.34 51.79
N GLU A 54 -15.45 15.56 52.86
CA GLU A 54 -16.26 15.82 54.06
C GLU A 54 -15.75 17.02 54.85
N GLN A 55 -14.43 17.28 54.80
CA GLN A 55 -13.84 18.49 55.37
C GLN A 55 -14.25 19.71 54.54
N TYR A 56 -14.14 19.64 53.20
CA TYR A 56 -14.61 20.72 52.33
C TYR A 56 -16.10 21.02 52.51
N ARG A 57 -16.96 19.99 52.67
CA ARG A 57 -18.40 20.20 52.93
C ARG A 57 -18.65 20.91 54.26
N ARG A 58 -17.82 20.71 55.27
CA ARG A 58 -17.94 21.40 56.57
C ARG A 58 -17.44 22.84 56.51
N ASP A 59 -16.36 23.06 55.78
CA ASP A 59 -15.69 24.36 55.67
C ASP A 59 -16.45 25.32 54.72
N TYR A 60 -17.16 24.78 53.73
CA TYR A 60 -17.85 25.55 52.69
C TYR A 60 -19.31 25.12 52.45
N ARG A 61 -20.10 25.04 53.54
CA ARG A 61 -21.44 24.42 53.59
C ARG A 61 -22.45 24.86 52.52
N GLU A 62 -22.37 26.11 52.06
CA GLU A 62 -23.33 26.67 51.08
C GLU A 62 -22.68 26.98 49.71
N SER A 63 -21.35 26.90 49.64
CA SER A 63 -20.58 27.36 48.48
C SER A 63 -20.52 26.32 47.36
N PHE A 64 -20.92 25.07 47.60
CA PHE A 64 -21.05 24.06 46.56
C PHE A 64 -22.08 22.98 46.90
N SER A 65 -22.56 22.26 45.89
CA SER A 65 -23.39 21.06 46.01
C SER A 65 -22.66 19.87 45.38
N VAL A 66 -22.90 18.65 45.90
CA VAL A 66 -22.28 17.42 45.37
C VAL A 66 -23.33 16.37 45.08
N TRP A 67 -23.20 15.72 43.94
CA TRP A 67 -23.97 14.56 43.54
C TRP A 67 -23.02 13.40 43.26
N SER A 68 -23.14 12.36 44.08
CA SER A 68 -22.26 11.19 44.03
C SER A 68 -22.91 10.04 43.27
N LEU A 69 -22.14 9.41 42.39
CA LEU A 69 -22.49 8.21 41.65
C LEU A 69 -21.42 7.14 41.84
N GLU A 70 -21.85 5.89 41.76
CA GLU A 70 -20.97 4.75 41.58
C GLU A 70 -21.27 4.13 40.21
N LEU A 71 -20.27 4.13 39.34
CA LEU A 71 -20.38 3.71 37.95
C LEU A 71 -19.71 2.35 37.75
N VAL A 72 -20.45 1.39 37.24
CA VAL A 72 -19.95 0.03 36.98
C VAL A 72 -19.36 -0.07 35.57
N PRO A 73 -18.25 -0.80 35.34
CA PRO A 73 -17.72 -1.04 34.00
C PRO A 73 -18.79 -1.60 33.04
N GLY A 74 -18.87 -1.04 31.83
CA GLY A 74 -19.90 -1.38 30.83
C GLY A 74 -21.27 -0.76 31.06
N GLN A 75 -21.44 0.05 32.11
CA GLN A 75 -22.72 0.71 32.40
C GLN A 75 -22.95 1.88 31.47
N PHE A 76 -24.10 1.84 30.78
CA PHE A 76 -24.68 3.00 30.11
C PHE A 76 -25.80 3.56 30.99
N ARG A 77 -25.75 4.86 31.30
CA ARG A 77 -26.75 5.53 32.13
C ARG A 77 -27.14 6.86 31.52
N ASP A 78 -28.43 7.01 31.25
CA ASP A 78 -29.01 8.28 30.86
C ASP A 78 -29.65 8.96 32.07
N VAL A 79 -29.39 10.25 32.24
CA VAL A 79 -29.86 11.07 33.37
C VAL A 79 -30.55 12.29 32.80
N PRO A 80 -31.85 12.16 32.45
CA PRO A 80 -32.61 13.25 31.84
C PRO A 80 -32.90 14.40 32.81
N ASP A 81 -32.97 14.11 34.11
CA ASP A 81 -33.17 15.11 35.17
C ASP A 81 -31.85 15.30 35.95
N PHE A 82 -30.94 16.11 35.41
CA PHE A 82 -29.66 16.38 36.07
C PHE A 82 -29.89 17.10 37.41
N PRO A 83 -29.36 16.61 38.55
CA PRO A 83 -29.73 17.14 39.88
C PRO A 83 -29.40 18.60 40.15
N PHE A 84 -28.55 19.23 39.34
CA PHE A 84 -28.23 20.67 39.43
C PHE A 84 -28.89 21.49 38.33
N SER A 85 -29.85 20.92 37.60
CA SER A 85 -30.61 21.66 36.59
C SER A 85 -31.34 22.83 37.25
N GLY A 86 -31.11 24.04 36.74
CA GLY A 86 -31.67 25.29 37.27
C GLY A 86 -30.84 25.99 38.35
N ASP A 87 -29.84 25.33 38.94
CA ASP A 87 -28.96 25.94 39.94
C ASP A 87 -27.92 26.87 39.27
N GLN A 88 -27.74 28.09 39.79
CA GLN A 88 -26.64 28.95 39.37
C GLN A 88 -25.36 28.58 40.11
N ALA A 89 -24.33 28.22 39.33
CA ALA A 89 -22.99 27.92 39.80
C ALA A 89 -21.95 28.74 39.01
N ALA A 90 -20.82 29.03 39.65
CA ALA A 90 -19.63 29.57 38.98
C ALA A 90 -18.98 28.51 38.07
N GLY A 91 -19.13 27.21 38.39
CA GLY A 91 -18.67 26.10 37.56
C GLY A 91 -19.12 24.73 38.08
N LEU A 92 -18.99 23.71 37.23
CA LEU A 92 -19.26 22.30 37.56
C LEU A 92 -17.97 21.48 37.38
N LEU A 93 -17.52 20.82 38.44
CA LEU A 93 -16.36 19.92 38.41
C LEU A 93 -16.83 18.46 38.49
N VAL A 94 -16.03 17.55 37.94
CA VAL A 94 -16.27 16.10 38.01
C VAL A 94 -15.01 15.42 38.52
N PHE A 95 -15.11 14.75 39.67
CA PHE A 95 -14.03 13.96 40.24
C PHE A 95 -14.33 12.47 40.06
N ALA A 96 -13.42 11.73 39.43
CA ALA A 96 -13.54 10.29 39.25
C ALA A 96 -12.40 9.57 39.97
N GLY A 97 -12.75 8.69 40.91
CA GLY A 97 -11.84 7.96 41.79
C GLY A 97 -11.36 6.66 41.16
N TYR A 98 -10.36 6.75 40.28
CA TYR A 98 -9.74 5.56 39.70
C TYR A 98 -8.65 4.96 40.61
N ASN A 99 -8.60 3.63 40.69
CA ASN A 99 -7.58 2.85 41.39
C ASN A 99 -6.25 2.85 40.64
N THR A 100 -6.29 3.03 39.31
CA THR A 100 -5.14 3.24 38.43
C THR A 100 -5.24 4.61 37.74
N PRO A 101 -4.13 5.30 37.45
CA PRO A 101 -4.17 6.58 36.73
C PRO A 101 -4.83 6.38 35.36
N ALA A 102 -6.09 6.80 35.23
CA ALA A 102 -6.96 6.33 34.16
C ALA A 102 -6.72 7.02 32.82
N SER A 103 -6.44 6.17 31.83
CA SER A 103 -6.76 6.37 30.43
C SER A 103 -8.27 6.22 30.20
N GLY A 104 -8.97 7.35 30.00
CA GLY A 104 -10.12 7.46 29.07
C GLY A 104 -11.53 7.30 29.63
N VAL A 105 -12.27 8.42 29.65
CA VAL A 105 -13.70 8.43 29.30
C VAL A 105 -13.78 9.02 27.88
N ARG A 106 -14.39 8.29 26.95
CA ARG A 106 -14.67 8.74 25.57
C ARG A 106 -16.16 8.59 25.35
N SER A 107 -16.86 9.69 25.06
CA SER A 107 -18.16 9.62 24.40
C SER A 107 -17.96 9.01 23.00
N SER A 108 -18.72 7.96 22.68
CA SER A 108 -18.55 7.18 21.47
C SER A 108 -19.54 7.62 20.39
N HIS A 109 -19.01 7.83 19.17
CA HIS A 109 -19.72 7.60 17.92
C HIS A 109 -18.85 6.61 17.13
N ALA A 110 -19.47 5.53 16.65
CA ALA A 110 -18.82 4.43 15.95
C ALA A 110 -18.08 4.93 14.70
N LYS A 111 -16.79 4.60 14.57
CA LYS A 111 -16.04 4.61 13.31
C LYS A 111 -14.89 3.60 13.36
N GLN A 112 -14.77 2.86 12.26
CA GLN A 112 -13.67 1.99 11.83
C GLN A 112 -12.30 2.32 12.42
N ARG A 113 -11.59 1.28 12.89
CA ARG A 113 -10.19 1.33 13.34
C ARG A 113 -9.28 1.69 12.15
N MET A 114 -9.13 2.98 11.88
CA MET A 114 -7.89 3.52 11.33
C MET A 114 -6.88 3.67 12.47
N SER A 115 -5.60 3.44 12.19
CA SER A 115 -4.53 3.65 13.17
C SER A 115 -4.65 5.06 13.77
N LYS A 116 -4.38 5.20 15.07
CA LYS A 116 -4.26 6.50 15.74
C LYS A 116 -3.05 7.23 15.16
N GLY A 117 -3.15 7.76 13.94
CA GLY A 117 -2.33 8.88 13.51
C GLY A 117 -2.52 9.99 14.54
N SER A 118 -1.41 10.56 14.99
CA SER A 118 -1.36 11.63 15.99
C SER A 118 -2.17 12.85 15.51
N ARG A 119 -3.48 12.83 15.71
CA ARG A 119 -4.36 13.99 15.53
C ARG A 119 -3.80 15.09 16.42
N MET A 120 -3.47 16.26 15.86
CA MET A 120 -3.06 17.40 16.67
C MET A 120 -4.08 17.64 17.79
N LYS A 121 -3.62 17.55 19.03
CA LYS A 121 -4.45 17.64 20.24
C LYS A 121 -4.52 19.06 20.81
N VAL A 122 -3.87 20.03 20.17
CA VAL A 122 -3.71 21.38 20.71
C VAL A 122 -4.03 22.39 19.63
N LEU A 123 -5.00 23.26 19.90
CA LEU A 123 -5.29 24.46 19.14
C LEU A 123 -5.07 25.64 20.10
N PRO A 124 -3.93 26.34 20.04
CA PRO A 124 -3.66 27.47 20.93
C PRO A 124 -4.65 28.61 20.67
N ASP A 125 -5.07 29.37 21.68
CA ASP A 125 -5.98 30.51 21.52
C ASP A 125 -5.40 31.63 20.65
N ALA A 126 -6.27 32.45 20.07
CA ALA A 126 -5.86 33.64 19.33
C ALA A 126 -5.41 34.74 20.30
N VAL A 127 -4.37 35.49 19.92
CA VAL A 127 -3.92 36.66 20.69
C VAL A 127 -4.96 37.78 20.54
N CYS A 128 -5.45 38.31 21.66
CA CYS A 128 -6.35 39.45 21.70
C CYS A 128 -5.55 40.75 21.76
N TRP A 129 -5.27 41.33 20.59
CA TRP A 129 -4.57 42.62 20.49
C TRP A 129 -5.49 43.77 20.90
N HIS A 130 -4.99 44.66 21.76
CA HIS A 130 -5.71 45.87 22.16
C HIS A 130 -4.76 47.05 22.35
N GLU A 131 -5.32 48.24 22.33
CA GLU A 131 -4.57 49.49 22.53
C GLU A 131 -3.88 49.50 23.91
N GLY A 132 -2.64 49.98 23.95
CA GLY A 132 -1.85 50.08 25.18
C GLY A 132 -1.29 48.75 25.71
N MET A 133 -1.48 47.63 25.01
CA MET A 133 -0.94 46.33 25.41
C MET A 133 0.59 46.31 25.36
N GLN A 134 1.23 45.84 26.44
CA GLN A 134 2.67 45.59 26.44
C GLN A 134 3.00 44.40 25.53
N LEU A 135 3.97 44.55 24.62
CA LEU A 135 4.42 43.45 23.76
C LEU A 135 5.35 42.50 24.53
N LEU A 136 4.96 41.23 24.57
CA LEU A 136 5.73 40.15 25.16
C LEU A 136 6.09 39.11 24.08
N PRO A 137 7.25 38.43 24.15
CA PRO A 137 7.61 37.36 23.21
C PRO A 137 6.52 36.29 23.03
N GLN A 138 5.78 36.01 24.10
CA GLN A 138 4.68 35.05 24.15
C GLN A 138 3.57 35.37 23.14
N HIS A 139 3.28 36.65 22.88
CA HIS A 139 2.26 37.04 21.89
C HIS A 139 2.65 36.56 20.49
N PHE A 140 3.89 36.82 20.08
CA PHE A 140 4.40 36.42 18.78
C PHE A 140 4.54 34.90 18.66
N GLN A 141 5.02 34.24 19.72
CA GLN A 141 5.15 32.79 19.77
C GLN A 141 3.79 32.09 19.65
N LEU A 142 2.80 32.51 20.44
CA LEU A 142 1.46 31.92 20.41
C LEU A 142 0.78 32.15 19.04
N GLN A 143 0.91 33.37 18.49
CA GLN A 143 0.38 33.69 17.16
C GLN A 143 1.02 32.81 16.07
N GLY A 144 2.34 32.64 16.10
CA GLY A 144 3.06 31.78 15.13
C GLY A 144 2.63 30.31 15.23
N ILE A 145 2.66 29.74 16.44
CA ILE A 145 2.25 28.34 16.65
C ILE A 145 0.79 28.12 16.25
N ARG A 146 -0.12 29.05 16.60
CA ARG A 146 -1.53 28.93 16.20
C ARG A 146 -1.66 28.93 14.68
N ALA A 147 -0.92 29.76 13.96
CA ALA A 147 -0.96 29.78 12.49
C ALA A 147 -0.51 28.45 11.88
N GLU A 148 0.59 27.87 12.36
CA GLU A 148 1.08 26.54 11.94
C GLU A 148 0.04 25.45 12.21
N VAL A 149 -0.55 25.44 13.41
CA VAL A 149 -1.57 24.47 13.79
C VAL A 149 -2.83 24.61 12.92
N VAL A 150 -3.31 25.82 12.67
CA VAL A 150 -4.49 26.05 11.83
C VAL A 150 -4.22 25.58 10.39
N ALA A 151 -3.03 25.85 9.84
CA ALA A 151 -2.65 25.38 8.51
C ALA A 151 -2.68 23.85 8.42
N ALA A 152 -2.09 23.15 9.38
CA ALA A 152 -2.08 21.69 9.41
C ALA A 152 -3.49 21.09 9.66
N LEU A 153 -4.35 21.77 10.41
CA LEU A 153 -5.76 21.38 10.55
C LEU A 153 -6.53 21.49 9.23
N TYR A 154 -6.36 22.58 8.48
CA TYR A 154 -6.99 22.72 7.15
C TYR A 154 -6.45 21.70 6.15
N ALA A 155 -5.13 21.48 6.12
CA ALA A 155 -4.52 20.46 5.28
C ALA A 155 -5.09 19.06 5.58
N GLY A 156 -5.17 18.69 6.87
CA GLY A 156 -5.74 17.41 7.30
C GLY A 156 -7.25 17.27 7.04
N ALA A 157 -8.00 18.38 7.05
CA ALA A 157 -9.41 18.39 6.70
C ALA A 157 -9.63 18.18 5.18
N SER A 158 -8.73 18.72 4.34
CA SER A 158 -8.77 18.54 2.88
C SER A 158 -8.24 17.18 2.43
N ASN A 159 -7.17 16.69 3.06
CA ASN A 159 -6.56 15.40 2.78
C ASN A 159 -6.02 14.77 4.08
N PRO A 160 -6.62 13.69 4.61
CA PRO A 160 -6.14 13.02 5.82
C PRO A 160 -4.68 12.50 5.74
N TRP A 161 -4.16 12.33 4.53
CA TRP A 161 -2.81 11.84 4.22
C TRP A 161 -1.94 12.93 3.57
N PHE A 162 -2.11 14.18 4.00
CA PHE A 162 -1.34 15.34 3.51
C PHE A 162 0.16 15.33 3.91
N TRP A 163 0.52 14.49 4.88
CA TRP A 163 1.86 14.40 5.45
C TRP A 163 2.62 13.18 4.91
N GLY A 164 3.93 13.15 5.05
CA GLY A 164 4.77 12.09 4.52
C GLY A 164 6.10 12.59 3.98
N VAL A 165 6.83 11.68 3.36
CA VAL A 165 8.08 11.95 2.64
C VAL A 165 7.75 12.45 1.24
N THR A 166 8.47 13.49 0.81
CA THR A 166 8.51 13.97 -0.59
C THR A 166 9.82 13.58 -1.25
N GLU A 167 10.93 13.69 -0.53
CA GLU A 167 12.27 13.28 -0.98
C GLU A 167 13.03 12.63 0.18
N LEU A 168 13.79 11.57 -0.11
CA LEU A 168 14.63 10.88 0.87
C LEU A 168 15.87 10.29 0.20
N GLU A 169 17.04 10.83 0.53
CA GLU A 169 18.32 10.27 0.14
C GLU A 169 19.08 9.74 1.37
N VAL A 170 19.45 8.46 1.34
CA VAL A 170 20.23 7.79 2.38
C VAL A 170 21.63 7.51 1.83
N ASP A 171 22.65 7.66 2.66
CA ASP A 171 24.02 7.31 2.31
C ASP A 171 24.20 5.78 2.22
N PRO A 172 24.37 5.19 1.01
CA PRO A 172 24.47 3.74 0.87
C PRO A 172 25.77 3.18 1.47
N ALA A 173 26.85 3.95 1.46
CA ALA A 173 28.14 3.53 2.00
C ALA A 173 28.06 3.41 3.53
N ALA A 174 27.49 4.42 4.20
CA ALA A 174 27.24 4.37 5.64
C ALA A 174 26.30 3.22 6.01
N LEU A 175 25.21 3.06 5.24
CA LEU A 175 24.20 2.04 5.50
C LEU A 175 24.82 0.64 5.51
N SER A 176 25.75 0.35 4.60
CA SER A 176 26.42 -0.97 4.54
C SER A 176 27.13 -1.37 5.85
N THR A 177 27.53 -0.38 6.65
CA THR A 177 28.20 -0.55 7.96
C THR A 177 27.24 -0.55 9.15
N GLY A 178 25.93 -0.35 8.92
CA GLY A 178 24.91 -0.26 9.96
C GLY A 178 24.56 1.17 10.38
N LEU A 179 25.24 2.18 9.83
CA LEU A 179 24.96 3.59 10.11
C LEU A 179 23.99 4.16 9.09
N VAL A 180 22.79 4.52 9.54
CA VAL A 180 21.80 5.22 8.72
C VAL A 180 22.12 6.70 8.74
N ARG A 181 22.56 7.25 7.61
CA ARG A 181 22.81 8.68 7.44
C ARG A 181 21.89 9.24 6.36
N ILE A 182 21.12 10.26 6.71
CA ILE A 182 20.29 11.00 5.75
C ILE A 182 21.14 12.09 5.09
N ARG A 183 21.17 12.11 3.76
CA ARG A 183 21.88 13.12 2.95
C ARG A 183 20.96 14.30 2.60
N SER A 184 19.76 14.01 2.12
CA SER A 184 18.69 14.96 1.90
C SER A 184 17.35 14.38 2.39
N LEU A 185 16.45 15.25 2.84
CA LEU A 185 15.10 14.89 3.23
C LEU A 185 14.18 16.09 3.08
N GLU A 186 13.11 15.93 2.33
CA GLU A 186 11.96 16.84 2.31
C GLU A 186 10.74 16.06 2.79
N ALA A 187 10.11 16.52 3.87
CA ALA A 187 8.95 15.82 4.43
C ALA A 187 8.05 16.75 5.26
N ILE A 188 6.84 16.26 5.51
CA ILE A 188 5.88 16.85 6.46
C ILE A 188 5.57 15.77 7.50
N LEU A 189 5.75 16.09 8.79
CA LEU A 189 5.38 15.18 9.87
C LEU A 189 3.86 15.10 10.07
N PRO A 190 3.35 14.06 10.76
CA PRO A 190 1.91 13.90 11.02
C PRO A 190 1.21 15.08 11.72
N ASP A 191 1.96 15.89 12.47
CA ASP A 191 1.44 17.11 13.12
C ASP A 191 1.52 18.36 12.22
N GLY A 192 1.99 18.20 10.99
CA GLY A 192 2.10 19.26 9.99
C GLY A 192 3.41 20.03 10.00
N LEU A 193 4.39 19.67 10.83
CA LEU A 193 5.71 20.31 10.81
C LEU A 193 6.44 19.99 9.49
N PRO A 194 6.74 20.98 8.64
CA PRO A 194 7.61 20.78 7.48
C PRO A 194 9.06 20.62 7.95
N VAL A 195 9.80 19.73 7.30
CA VAL A 195 11.22 19.48 7.55
C VAL A 195 11.97 19.42 6.23
N SER A 196 13.10 20.12 6.21
CA SER A 196 14.05 20.12 5.10
C SER A 196 15.44 19.88 5.67
N VAL A 197 16.11 18.84 5.17
CA VAL A 197 17.51 18.52 5.45
C VAL A 197 18.24 18.64 4.13
N GLN A 198 19.15 19.60 4.04
CA GLN A 198 19.96 19.83 2.86
C GLN A 198 21.37 19.26 3.05
N PRO A 199 22.03 18.75 1.99
CA PRO A 199 23.40 18.28 2.07
C PRO A 199 24.34 19.35 2.65
N GLY A 200 25.17 18.97 3.61
CA GLY A 200 26.14 19.89 4.24
C GLY A 200 25.54 20.92 5.20
N SER A 201 24.23 20.89 5.45
CA SER A 201 23.58 21.80 6.40
C SER A 201 23.51 21.21 7.81
N GLY A 202 23.99 21.97 8.81
CA GLY A 202 23.85 21.63 10.22
C GLY A 202 24.51 20.32 10.66
N LYS A 203 23.97 19.71 11.72
CA LYS A 203 24.44 18.42 12.25
C LYS A 203 23.92 17.28 11.38
N ALA A 204 24.78 16.32 11.06
CA ALA A 204 24.40 15.11 10.34
C ALA A 204 23.28 14.34 11.07
N LEU A 205 22.26 13.96 10.32
CA LEU A 205 21.13 13.18 10.83
C LEU A 205 21.44 11.69 10.68
N GLU A 206 21.84 11.07 11.79
CA GLU A 206 22.43 9.72 11.82
C GLU A 206 21.79 8.81 12.88
N PHE A 207 21.82 7.50 12.63
CA PHE A 207 21.37 6.45 13.56
C PHE A 207 22.15 5.15 13.37
N ASP A 208 22.67 4.60 14.47
CA ASP A 208 23.27 3.27 14.47
C ASP A 208 22.17 2.19 14.55
N ALA A 209 21.95 1.48 13.46
CA ALA A 209 20.94 0.44 13.37
C ALA A 209 21.36 -0.88 14.03
N GLY A 210 22.65 -1.07 14.36
CA GLY A 210 23.17 -2.33 14.88
C GLY A 210 22.46 -2.84 16.13
N PRO A 211 22.36 -2.04 17.21
CA PRO A 211 21.68 -2.45 18.43
C PRO A 211 20.20 -2.75 18.22
N ALA A 212 19.50 -1.92 17.45
CA ALA A 212 18.06 -2.07 17.20
C ALA A 212 17.75 -3.31 16.36
N VAL A 213 18.54 -3.58 15.32
CA VAL A 213 18.38 -4.78 14.49
C VAL A 213 18.67 -6.04 15.29
N ALA A 214 19.71 -6.04 16.14
CA ALA A 214 20.04 -7.17 17.00
C ALA A 214 18.96 -7.48 18.05
N ALA A 215 18.26 -6.45 18.54
CA ALA A 215 17.15 -6.60 19.48
C ALA A 215 15.83 -7.02 18.81
N SER A 216 15.71 -6.93 17.48
CA SER A 216 14.50 -7.27 16.73
C SER A 216 14.39 -8.78 16.48
N THR A 217 13.22 -9.36 16.74
CA THR A 217 12.93 -10.80 16.50
C THR A 217 13.19 -11.22 15.04
N ASN A 218 12.90 -10.33 14.08
CA ASN A 218 13.03 -10.63 12.65
C ASN A 218 14.33 -10.07 12.04
N ALA A 219 15.27 -9.61 12.88
CA ALA A 219 16.47 -8.89 12.44
C ALA A 219 16.16 -7.77 11.43
N CYS A 220 15.00 -7.13 11.60
CA CYS A 220 14.48 -6.07 10.72
C CYS A 220 13.84 -4.98 11.58
N VAL A 221 14.15 -3.72 11.30
CA VAL A 221 13.62 -2.56 12.03
C VAL A 221 13.21 -1.44 11.07
N THR A 222 12.18 -0.69 11.45
CA THR A 222 11.80 0.55 10.76
C THR A 222 12.47 1.74 11.44
N VAL A 223 13.18 2.53 10.66
CA VAL A 223 13.80 3.79 11.10
C VAL A 223 12.83 4.93 10.82
N HIS A 224 12.63 5.77 11.84
CA HIS A 224 11.71 6.90 11.82
C HIS A 224 12.47 8.20 12.00
N LEU A 225 12.02 9.25 11.31
CA LEU A 225 12.26 10.62 11.75
C LEU A 225 11.40 10.89 12.98
N ALA A 226 11.98 11.46 14.02
CA ALA A 226 11.26 11.83 15.23
C ALA A 226 11.56 13.26 15.66
N VAL A 227 10.54 13.91 16.22
CA VAL A 227 10.61 15.22 16.86
C VAL A 227 9.77 15.21 18.13
N ASN A 228 10.12 16.05 19.11
CA ASN A 228 9.31 16.21 20.32
C ASN A 228 7.92 16.79 19.96
N PRO A 229 6.85 16.36 20.64
CA PRO A 229 5.50 16.83 20.34
C PRO A 229 5.33 18.31 20.65
N LEU A 230 4.53 19.01 19.84
CA LEU A 230 4.18 20.42 20.07
C LEU A 230 3.34 20.61 21.34
N GLY A 231 2.55 19.61 21.71
CA GLY A 231 1.63 19.72 22.83
C GLY A 231 1.17 18.37 23.37
N ARG A 232 0.69 18.38 24.62
CA ARG A 232 0.13 17.21 25.33
C ARG A 232 -1.13 17.64 26.08
N SER A 233 -2.15 16.77 26.06
CA SER A 233 -3.39 16.97 26.83
C SER A 233 -4.04 18.37 26.65
N GLY A 234 -4.04 18.90 25.42
CA GLY A 234 -4.64 20.21 25.13
C GLY A 234 -3.73 21.42 25.36
N GLN A 235 -2.50 21.23 25.85
CA GLN A 235 -1.58 22.31 26.17
C GLN A 235 -0.33 22.29 25.28
N VAL A 236 0.12 23.47 24.85
CA VAL A 236 1.39 23.66 24.15
C VAL A 236 2.54 23.42 25.14
N LEU A 237 3.53 22.64 24.74
CA LEU A 237 4.73 22.40 25.54
C LEU A 237 5.80 23.47 25.26
N PRO A 238 6.75 23.68 26.20
CA PRO A 238 7.97 24.41 25.89
C PRO A 238 8.64 23.82 24.64
N LEU A 239 9.05 24.69 23.71
CA LEU A 239 9.61 24.27 22.42
C LEU A 239 11.02 23.69 22.54
N ASN A 240 11.64 23.76 23.72
CA ASN A 240 12.94 23.18 24.01
C ASN A 240 12.95 21.68 23.66
N GLY A 241 13.87 21.29 22.78
CA GLY A 241 14.01 19.91 22.32
C GLY A 241 13.11 19.54 21.13
N ARG A 242 12.06 20.32 20.82
CA ARG A 242 11.37 20.29 19.51
C ARG A 242 12.08 21.20 18.51
N LEU A 243 12.43 22.40 18.96
CA LEU A 243 13.21 23.38 18.24
C LEU A 243 14.51 23.66 18.98
N GLN A 244 15.51 24.10 18.23
CA GLN A 244 16.81 24.53 18.73
C GLN A 244 17.18 25.89 18.14
N SER A 245 17.77 26.74 18.96
CA SER A 245 18.27 28.05 18.53
C SER A 245 19.49 27.88 17.64
N HIS A 246 19.54 28.63 16.54
CA HIS A 246 20.61 28.61 15.56
C HIS A 246 20.89 30.04 15.10
N LEU A 247 22.15 30.47 15.09
CA LEU A 247 22.51 31.75 14.48
C LEU A 247 22.47 31.60 12.96
N ALA A 248 21.48 32.19 12.31
CA ALA A 248 21.38 32.17 10.86
C ALA A 248 22.52 32.96 10.21
N GLU A 249 22.83 32.64 8.95
CA GLU A 249 23.64 33.52 8.12
C GLU A 249 22.98 34.90 7.99
N ALA A 250 23.77 35.92 7.69
CA ALA A 250 23.29 37.29 7.66
C ALA A 250 22.17 37.47 6.63
N ILE A 251 21.00 37.91 7.09
CA ILE A 251 19.80 38.08 6.26
C ILE A 251 19.66 39.58 5.96
N PRO A 252 19.59 39.99 4.68
CA PRO A 252 19.32 41.39 4.34
C PRO A 252 17.91 41.80 4.78
N ASP A 253 17.71 43.09 5.03
CA ASP A 253 16.36 43.62 5.19
C ASP A 253 15.54 43.31 3.93
N LEU A 254 14.39 42.66 4.10
CA LEU A 254 13.54 42.26 2.98
C LEU A 254 12.85 43.45 2.30
N ALA A 255 12.79 44.62 2.93
CA ALA A 255 12.24 45.84 2.32
C ALA A 255 13.26 46.56 1.43
N SER A 256 14.50 46.72 1.90
CA SER A 256 15.55 47.46 1.18
C SER A 256 16.53 46.58 0.40
N GLY A 257 16.74 45.33 0.81
CA GLY A 257 17.78 44.44 0.31
C GLY A 257 19.18 44.73 0.86
N GLU A 258 19.30 45.70 1.77
CA GLU A 258 20.56 46.18 2.31
C GLU A 258 20.76 45.68 3.76
N HIS A 259 21.96 45.94 4.31
CA HIS A 259 22.30 45.69 5.72
C HIS A 259 22.06 44.24 6.20
N PRO A 260 22.75 43.25 5.64
CA PRO A 260 22.61 41.87 6.08
C PRO A 260 23.08 41.69 7.54
N GLU A 261 22.19 41.19 8.39
CA GLU A 261 22.46 40.99 9.82
C GLU A 261 22.15 39.52 10.23
N PRO A 262 23.04 38.84 10.97
CA PRO A 262 22.75 37.50 11.47
C PRO A 262 21.75 37.56 12.62
N ILE A 263 20.69 36.76 12.54
CA ILE A 263 19.65 36.65 13.58
C ILE A 263 19.57 35.23 14.13
N VAL A 264 19.17 35.11 15.40
CA VAL A 264 18.92 33.80 16.01
C VAL A 264 17.55 33.29 15.56
N VAL A 265 17.53 32.15 14.88
CA VAL A 265 16.33 31.48 14.38
C VAL A 265 16.11 30.15 15.10
N TRP A 266 14.91 29.60 14.97
CA TRP A 266 14.61 28.24 15.42
C TRP A 266 14.69 27.27 14.26
N ARG A 267 15.35 26.13 14.50
CA ARG A 267 15.36 24.97 13.59
C ARG A 267 14.75 23.74 14.28
N PRO A 268 14.06 22.85 13.54
CA PRO A 268 13.66 21.56 14.06
C PRO A 268 14.83 20.77 14.65
N ASN A 269 14.64 20.21 15.85
CA ASN A 269 15.59 19.30 16.49
C ASN A 269 15.23 17.86 16.11
N LEU A 270 15.68 17.47 14.91
CA LEU A 270 15.40 16.18 14.31
C LEU A 270 16.30 15.08 14.87
N ARG A 271 15.73 13.88 15.03
CA ARG A 271 16.46 12.67 15.37
C ARG A 271 15.92 11.48 14.60
N LEU A 272 16.75 10.46 14.45
CA LEU A 272 16.35 9.16 13.92
C LEU A 272 16.18 8.17 15.08
N VAL A 273 15.13 7.36 15.03
CA VAL A 273 14.81 6.35 16.04
C VAL A 273 14.30 5.06 15.41
N ALA A 274 14.51 3.92 16.07
CA ALA A 274 13.89 2.64 15.70
C ALA A 274 12.48 2.50 16.30
N ASP A 275 11.77 1.45 15.90
CA ASP A 275 10.41 1.12 16.38
C ASP A 275 10.27 1.14 17.91
N GLY A 276 11.26 0.60 18.64
CA GLY A 276 11.23 0.52 20.10
C GLY A 276 11.39 1.86 20.82
N ASP A 277 11.97 2.87 20.16
CA ASP A 277 12.40 4.14 20.78
C ASP A 277 11.49 5.32 20.41
N ARG A 278 10.30 5.03 19.89
CA ARG A 278 9.36 6.06 19.41
C ARG A 278 8.81 6.96 20.53
N ALA A 279 8.71 6.45 21.76
CA ALA A 279 8.20 7.17 22.94
C ALA A 279 6.98 8.07 22.62
N ASP A 280 6.89 9.24 23.25
CA ASP A 280 5.85 10.26 22.97
C ASP A 280 6.20 11.17 21.77
N SER A 281 7.13 10.75 20.91
CA SER A 281 7.62 11.56 19.79
C SER A 281 6.60 11.57 18.64
N ILE A 282 6.56 12.66 17.88
CA ILE A 282 5.90 12.66 16.58
C ILE A 282 6.86 12.01 15.60
N CYS A 283 6.43 10.91 14.98
CA CYS A 283 7.28 10.06 14.15
C CYS A 283 6.76 9.97 12.72
N LEU A 284 7.68 10.00 11.76
CA LEU A 284 7.45 9.68 10.34
C LEU A 284 8.36 8.51 9.97
N PRO A 285 7.83 7.32 9.62
CA PRO A 285 8.67 6.22 9.17
C PRO A 285 9.32 6.55 7.82
N LEU A 286 10.60 6.20 7.68
CA LEU A 286 11.41 6.55 6.51
C LEU A 286 11.84 5.33 5.70
N LEU A 287 12.45 4.34 6.37
CA LEU A 287 12.95 3.13 5.72
C LEU A 287 12.97 1.93 6.67
N ARG A 288 13.06 0.73 6.07
CA ARG A 288 13.31 -0.52 6.79
C ARG A 288 14.69 -1.06 6.48
N ILE A 289 15.32 -1.64 7.49
CA ILE A 289 16.68 -2.17 7.41
C ILE A 289 16.70 -3.54 8.06
N SER A 290 17.36 -4.49 7.41
CA SER A 290 17.69 -5.80 7.98
C SER A 290 19.20 -6.04 7.97
N ARG A 291 19.62 -7.08 8.70
CA ARG A 291 20.98 -7.60 8.59
C ARG A 291 20.99 -8.86 7.73
N GLU A 292 21.69 -8.80 6.60
CA GLU A 292 21.79 -9.89 5.62
C GLU A 292 23.25 -10.07 5.16
N GLY A 293 23.70 -11.31 4.99
CA GLY A 293 25.04 -11.60 4.43
C GLY A 293 26.22 -10.99 5.20
N GLY A 294 26.04 -10.66 6.48
CA GLY A 294 27.07 -10.03 7.32
C GLY A 294 27.05 -8.49 7.31
N GLY A 295 26.26 -7.85 6.43
CA GLY A 295 26.07 -6.40 6.36
C GLY A 295 24.63 -5.96 6.63
N PHE A 296 24.37 -4.66 6.50
CA PHE A 296 23.03 -4.09 6.63
C PHE A 296 22.47 -3.71 5.26
N VAL A 297 21.22 -4.05 5.02
CA VAL A 297 20.56 -3.89 3.72
C VAL A 297 19.21 -3.20 3.91
N ARG A 298 18.88 -2.28 3.01
CA ARG A 298 17.55 -1.64 2.95
C ARG A 298 16.52 -2.66 2.46
N GLN A 299 15.44 -2.83 3.20
CA GLN A 299 14.33 -3.69 2.82
C GLN A 299 13.34 -2.97 1.90
N PRO A 300 12.63 -3.70 1.02
CA PRO A 300 11.54 -3.14 0.21
C PRO A 300 10.48 -2.50 1.12
N TYR A 301 10.38 -1.18 1.05
CA TYR A 301 9.46 -0.38 1.84
C TYR A 301 9.30 0.98 1.19
N VAL A 302 8.05 1.42 1.04
CA VAL A 302 7.72 2.77 0.55
C VAL A 302 7.08 3.54 1.72
N PRO A 303 7.68 4.65 2.18
CA PRO A 303 7.17 5.42 3.30
C PRO A 303 5.82 6.07 2.98
N PRO A 304 5.13 6.66 3.97
CA PRO A 304 3.99 7.53 3.71
C PRO A 304 4.40 8.67 2.79
N MET A 305 3.64 8.90 1.72
CA MET A 305 3.87 9.98 0.76
C MET A 305 2.52 10.63 0.43
N GLY A 306 2.46 11.97 0.39
CA GLY A 306 1.22 12.67 0.05
C GLY A 306 0.83 12.55 -1.43
N LEU A 307 1.81 12.29 -2.29
CA LEU A 307 1.68 12.14 -3.74
C LEU A 307 2.52 10.97 -4.24
N ILE A 308 2.05 10.29 -5.28
CA ILE A 308 2.82 9.28 -6.02
C ILE A 308 3.22 9.89 -7.36
N LEU A 309 4.52 10.10 -7.54
CA LEU A 309 5.09 10.58 -8.79
C LEU A 309 5.43 9.39 -9.72
N PRO A 310 5.36 9.55 -11.05
CA PRO A 310 5.76 8.51 -12.01
C PRO A 310 7.18 7.96 -11.76
N GLU A 311 8.09 8.82 -11.31
CA GLU A 311 9.50 8.49 -11.11
C GLU A 311 9.78 7.79 -9.77
N SER A 312 8.82 7.79 -8.83
CA SER A 312 8.93 7.07 -7.55
C SER A 312 8.93 5.56 -7.77
N ASP A 313 9.51 4.79 -6.84
CA ASP A 313 9.54 3.32 -6.93
C ASP A 313 8.14 2.72 -7.19
N LEU A 314 7.12 3.21 -6.47
CA LEU A 314 5.73 2.77 -6.64
C LEU A 314 5.14 3.24 -7.98
N GLY A 315 5.43 4.47 -8.40
CA GLY A 315 5.02 4.98 -9.72
C GLY A 315 5.60 4.19 -10.88
N GLN A 316 6.87 3.78 -10.79
CA GLN A 316 7.52 2.95 -11.79
C GLN A 316 6.90 1.55 -11.87
N MET A 317 6.59 0.93 -10.72
CA MET A 317 5.89 -0.36 -10.68
C MET A 317 4.51 -0.29 -11.35
N ILE A 318 3.73 0.76 -11.06
CA ILE A 318 2.41 0.97 -11.66
C ILE A 318 2.52 1.25 -13.17
N SER A 319 3.48 2.11 -13.57
CA SER A 319 3.76 2.38 -14.99
C SER A 319 4.13 1.11 -15.76
N ALA A 320 4.96 0.24 -15.17
CA ALA A 320 5.35 -1.03 -15.77
C ALA A 320 4.16 -1.99 -15.93
N LEU A 321 3.25 -2.04 -14.96
CA LEU A 321 2.00 -2.79 -15.08
C LEU A 321 1.13 -2.24 -16.22
N CYS A 322 0.96 -0.92 -16.31
CA CYS A 322 0.20 -0.29 -17.38
C CYS A 322 0.81 -0.58 -18.76
N ALA A 323 2.14 -0.50 -18.89
CA ALA A 323 2.85 -0.84 -20.11
C ALA A 323 2.60 -2.29 -20.54
N ARG A 324 2.72 -3.25 -19.61
CA ARG A 324 2.38 -4.67 -19.85
C ARG A 324 0.92 -4.84 -20.28
N GLY A 325 0.00 -4.09 -19.70
CA GLY A 325 -1.40 -4.06 -20.11
C GLY A 325 -1.57 -3.61 -21.57
N ARG A 326 -0.89 -2.53 -21.98
CA ARG A 326 -0.89 -2.04 -23.36
C ARG A 326 -0.29 -3.03 -24.35
N GLU A 327 0.84 -3.63 -24.00
CA GLU A 327 1.46 -4.69 -24.81
C GLU A 327 0.48 -5.84 -25.05
N LYS A 328 -0.22 -6.28 -24.00
CA LYS A 328 -1.24 -7.32 -24.11
C LYS A 328 -2.42 -6.88 -24.98
N CYS A 329 -2.89 -5.64 -24.86
CA CYS A 329 -3.90 -5.09 -25.75
C CYS A 329 -3.47 -5.14 -27.23
N MET A 330 -2.24 -4.71 -27.53
CA MET A 330 -1.71 -4.72 -28.90
C MET A 330 -1.62 -6.14 -29.47
N PHE A 331 -1.15 -7.08 -28.66
CA PHE A 331 -1.11 -8.50 -29.00
C PHE A 331 -2.50 -9.05 -29.32
N LEU A 332 -3.48 -8.85 -28.43
CA LEU A 332 -4.85 -9.33 -28.63
C LEU A 332 -5.54 -8.67 -29.82
N ALA A 333 -5.24 -7.39 -30.11
CA ALA A 333 -5.77 -6.70 -31.29
C ALA A 333 -5.25 -7.32 -32.60
N GLY A 334 -3.99 -7.78 -32.63
CA GLY A 334 -3.44 -8.55 -33.75
C GLY A 334 -4.21 -9.86 -33.97
N ARG A 335 -4.44 -10.61 -32.89
CA ARG A 335 -5.22 -11.86 -32.92
C ARG A 335 -6.67 -11.66 -33.33
N LEU A 336 -7.29 -10.56 -32.89
CA LEU A 336 -8.67 -10.24 -33.26
C LEU A 336 -8.80 -10.09 -34.78
N ARG A 337 -7.88 -9.34 -35.42
CA ARG A 337 -7.88 -9.17 -36.88
C ARG A 337 -7.74 -10.51 -37.63
N GLN A 338 -6.87 -11.39 -37.13
CA GLN A 338 -6.69 -12.73 -37.72
C GLN A 338 -7.95 -13.59 -37.56
N ALA A 339 -8.58 -13.58 -36.38
CA ALA A 339 -9.82 -14.31 -36.12
C ALA A 339 -10.98 -13.79 -36.98
N GLU A 340 -11.07 -12.47 -37.20
CA GLU A 340 -12.05 -11.85 -38.10
C GLU A 340 -11.85 -12.31 -39.56
N GLN A 341 -10.60 -12.36 -40.05
CA GLN A 341 -10.27 -12.84 -41.39
C GLN A 341 -10.56 -14.33 -41.57
N ALA A 342 -10.30 -15.13 -40.53
CA ALA A 342 -10.58 -16.57 -40.52
C ALA A 342 -12.07 -16.90 -40.32
N GLY A 343 -12.90 -15.91 -39.98
CA GLY A 343 -14.33 -16.10 -39.71
C GLY A 343 -14.63 -16.86 -38.40
N ASN A 344 -13.68 -16.94 -37.47
CA ASN A 344 -13.88 -17.63 -36.20
C ASN A 344 -14.67 -16.76 -35.20
N ARG A 345 -15.99 -16.90 -35.19
CA ARG A 345 -16.89 -16.02 -34.42
C ARG A 345 -16.68 -16.11 -32.91
N ASP A 346 -16.36 -17.29 -32.38
CA ASP A 346 -16.20 -17.50 -30.93
C ASP A 346 -14.92 -16.82 -30.42
N ASP A 347 -13.81 -16.99 -31.15
CA ASP A 347 -12.56 -16.29 -30.85
C ASP A 347 -12.72 -14.76 -30.96
N VAL A 348 -13.45 -14.28 -31.97
CA VAL A 348 -13.73 -12.84 -32.13
C VAL A 348 -14.48 -12.28 -30.93
N GLN A 349 -15.51 -12.99 -30.43
CA GLN A 349 -16.25 -12.55 -29.26
C GLN A 349 -15.37 -12.53 -28.00
N GLU A 350 -14.59 -13.59 -27.77
CA GLU A 350 -13.72 -13.68 -26.61
C GLU A 350 -12.61 -12.61 -26.63
N LEU A 351 -11.95 -12.41 -27.77
CA LEU A 351 -10.90 -11.40 -27.91
C LEU A 351 -11.43 -9.97 -27.74
N ARG A 352 -12.63 -9.66 -28.28
CA ARG A 352 -13.29 -8.36 -28.06
C ARG A 352 -13.61 -8.13 -26.59
N ARG A 353 -14.07 -9.16 -25.90
CA ARG A 353 -14.38 -9.13 -24.47
C ARG A 353 -13.13 -8.85 -23.64
N GLN A 354 -12.04 -9.56 -23.89
CA GLN A 354 -10.74 -9.33 -23.25
C GLN A 354 -10.19 -7.92 -23.52
N LEU A 355 -10.23 -7.46 -24.78
CA LEU A 355 -9.79 -6.11 -25.15
C LEU A 355 -10.63 -5.03 -24.47
N THR A 356 -11.95 -5.19 -24.43
CA THR A 356 -12.86 -4.26 -23.75
C THR A 356 -12.49 -4.16 -22.27
N ALA A 357 -12.29 -5.30 -21.61
CA ALA A 357 -11.88 -5.36 -20.21
C ALA A 357 -10.55 -4.64 -19.97
N LEU A 358 -9.53 -4.92 -20.80
CA LEU A 358 -8.21 -4.33 -20.65
C LEU A 358 -8.23 -2.81 -20.83
N TRP A 359 -8.93 -2.31 -21.86
CA TRP A 359 -9.00 -0.88 -22.17
C TRP A 359 -9.90 -0.06 -21.24
N ALA A 360 -10.89 -0.68 -20.58
CA ALA A 360 -11.95 0.05 -19.87
C ALA A 360 -11.44 1.02 -18.80
N ARG A 361 -10.39 0.66 -18.07
CA ARG A 361 -9.85 1.43 -16.93
C ARG A 361 -8.35 1.75 -17.06
N LEU A 362 -7.64 1.11 -17.98
CA LEU A 362 -6.18 1.28 -18.13
C LEU A 362 -5.77 2.75 -18.35
N PRO A 363 -6.41 3.53 -19.25
CA PRO A 363 -6.04 4.93 -19.45
C PRO A 363 -6.26 5.82 -18.21
N GLU A 364 -7.20 5.50 -17.33
CA GLU A 364 -7.46 6.30 -16.12
C GLU A 364 -6.30 6.22 -15.14
N VAL A 365 -5.76 5.01 -14.93
CA VAL A 365 -4.60 4.80 -14.07
C VAL A 365 -3.38 5.54 -14.63
N GLU A 366 -3.17 5.46 -15.95
CA GLU A 366 -2.05 6.12 -16.62
C GLU A 366 -2.14 7.65 -16.54
N VAL A 367 -3.31 8.22 -16.83
CA VAL A 367 -3.51 9.67 -16.76
C VAL A 367 -3.40 10.15 -15.32
N ALA A 368 -3.98 9.43 -14.36
CA ALA A 368 -3.86 9.79 -12.95
C ALA A 368 -2.40 9.82 -12.49
N LEU A 369 -1.62 8.77 -12.78
CA LEU A 369 -0.20 8.74 -12.42
C LEU A 369 0.59 9.86 -13.11
N ASN A 370 0.40 10.04 -14.41
CA ASN A 370 1.10 11.06 -15.20
C ASN A 370 0.67 12.51 -14.88
N SER A 371 -0.46 12.69 -14.18
CA SER A 371 -0.91 14.02 -13.74
C SER A 371 0.01 14.64 -12.68
N ARG A 372 0.86 13.83 -12.02
CA ARG A 372 1.73 14.22 -10.90
C ARG A 372 0.99 14.82 -9.68
N VAL A 373 -0.33 14.68 -9.63
CA VAL A 373 -1.18 15.10 -8.50
C VAL A 373 -1.92 13.91 -7.87
N ALA A 374 -1.56 12.68 -8.25
CA ALA A 374 -2.18 11.47 -7.74
C ALA A 374 -1.84 11.24 -6.26
N THR A 375 -2.87 11.26 -5.41
CA THR A 375 -2.74 10.79 -4.03
C THR A 375 -2.74 9.26 -3.99
N PRO A 376 -2.10 8.63 -2.97
CA PRO A 376 -2.15 7.18 -2.82
C PRO A 376 -3.56 6.61 -2.76
N ALA A 377 -4.49 7.29 -2.07
CA ALA A 377 -5.89 6.88 -1.97
C ALA A 377 -6.57 6.81 -3.34
N HIS A 378 -6.38 7.86 -4.14
CA HIS A 378 -6.99 7.97 -5.46
C HIS A 378 -6.45 6.88 -6.39
N LEU A 379 -5.13 6.74 -6.46
CA LEU A 379 -4.49 5.78 -7.35
C LEU A 379 -4.80 4.32 -6.94
N HIS A 380 -4.79 4.01 -5.65
CA HIS A 380 -5.20 2.70 -5.14
C HIS A 380 -6.65 2.38 -5.52
N GLY A 381 -7.56 3.35 -5.40
CA GLY A 381 -8.95 3.20 -5.82
C GLY A 381 -9.10 2.91 -7.33
N LEU A 382 -8.35 3.62 -8.18
CA LEU A 382 -8.33 3.37 -9.62
C LEU A 382 -7.77 1.98 -9.96
N MET A 383 -6.73 1.53 -9.25
CA MET A 383 -6.14 0.21 -9.41
C MET A 383 -7.12 -0.91 -8.99
N ALA A 384 -7.87 -0.72 -7.92
CA ALA A 384 -8.95 -1.64 -7.55
C ALA A 384 -10.07 -1.66 -8.61
N GLY A 385 -10.41 -0.50 -9.19
CA GLY A 385 -11.33 -0.41 -10.32
C GLY A 385 -10.83 -1.12 -11.58
N LEU A 386 -9.52 -1.01 -11.86
CA LEU A 386 -8.85 -1.75 -12.93
C LEU A 386 -8.93 -3.26 -12.71
N ALA A 387 -8.73 -3.72 -11.47
CA ALA A 387 -8.90 -5.13 -11.12
C ALA A 387 -10.35 -5.60 -11.33
N GLY A 388 -11.33 -4.76 -10.98
CA GLY A 388 -12.75 -4.98 -11.30
C GLY A 388 -13.00 -5.15 -12.81
N ALA A 389 -12.42 -4.28 -13.64
CA ALA A 389 -12.56 -4.41 -15.10
C ALA A 389 -11.88 -5.69 -15.63
N TRP A 390 -10.69 -6.02 -15.12
CA TRP A 390 -9.92 -7.18 -15.56
C TRP A 390 -10.43 -8.50 -15.00
N SER A 391 -11.38 -8.50 -14.06
CA SER A 391 -12.06 -9.71 -13.60
C SER A 391 -12.78 -10.44 -14.73
N ALA A 392 -13.11 -9.74 -15.81
CA ALA A 392 -13.65 -10.36 -17.00
C ALA A 392 -12.66 -11.39 -17.57
N LEU A 393 -11.35 -11.20 -17.46
CA LEU A 393 -10.37 -12.15 -18.00
C LEU A 393 -10.46 -13.53 -17.35
N ASP A 394 -10.92 -13.60 -16.10
CA ASP A 394 -11.16 -14.82 -15.35
C ASP A 394 -12.47 -14.70 -14.52
N PRO A 395 -13.63 -14.82 -15.17
CA PRO A 395 -14.91 -14.46 -14.55
C PRO A 395 -15.36 -15.47 -13.48
N LEU A 396 -14.79 -16.68 -13.46
CA LEU A 396 -15.15 -17.71 -12.48
C LEU A 396 -14.46 -17.47 -11.13
N ASN A 397 -13.23 -16.96 -11.15
CA ASN A 397 -12.47 -16.68 -9.92
C ASN A 397 -12.77 -15.28 -9.35
N GLY A 398 -13.26 -14.35 -10.17
CA GLY A 398 -13.68 -13.02 -9.72
C GLY A 398 -12.55 -12.18 -9.13
N VAL A 399 -12.90 -11.15 -8.36
CA VAL A 399 -11.92 -10.27 -7.68
C VAL A 399 -11.96 -10.53 -6.18
N PRO A 400 -10.82 -10.75 -5.51
CA PRO A 400 -10.77 -10.88 -4.06
C PRO A 400 -11.13 -9.57 -3.37
N ALA A 401 -11.51 -9.66 -2.09
CA ALA A 401 -11.66 -8.49 -1.23
C ALA A 401 -10.28 -8.00 -0.78
N PHE A 402 -9.70 -7.06 -1.54
CA PHE A 402 -8.40 -6.47 -1.22
C PHE A 402 -8.40 -5.80 0.16
N ALA A 403 -7.25 -5.87 0.85
CA ALA A 403 -7.04 -5.13 2.09
C ALA A 403 -7.17 -3.60 1.87
N PRO A 404 -7.54 -2.83 2.92
CA PRO A 404 -7.49 -1.38 2.84
C PRO A 404 -6.04 -0.89 2.66
N LEU A 405 -5.85 0.23 1.96
CA LEU A 405 -4.54 0.83 1.75
C LEU A 405 -3.83 1.09 3.09
N ASP A 406 -2.65 0.51 3.27
CA ASP A 406 -1.77 0.80 4.39
C ASP A 406 -0.92 2.04 4.08
N PHE A 407 -1.36 3.20 4.56
CA PHE A 407 -0.63 4.45 4.35
C PHE A 407 0.77 4.47 5.01
N LEU A 408 0.97 3.65 6.05
CA LEU A 408 2.27 3.55 6.73
C LEU A 408 3.24 2.63 6.01
N ASP A 409 2.77 1.86 5.03
CA ASP A 409 3.56 0.99 4.16
C ASP A 409 2.89 0.92 2.78
N LEU A 410 3.15 1.95 1.96
CA LEU A 410 2.49 2.10 0.67
C LEU A 410 2.81 0.93 -0.26
N LYS A 411 4.00 0.32 -0.14
CA LYS A 411 4.34 -0.84 -0.95
C LYS A 411 3.39 -1.99 -0.64
N ARG A 412 3.32 -2.40 0.64
CA ARG A 412 2.42 -3.46 1.09
C ARG A 412 0.97 -3.17 0.73
N GLY A 413 0.54 -1.92 0.88
CA GLY A 413 -0.81 -1.49 0.57
C GLY A 413 -1.20 -1.63 -0.90
N PHE A 414 -0.25 -1.58 -1.83
CA PHE A 414 -0.50 -1.74 -3.26
C PHE A 414 -0.17 -3.16 -3.79
N ASP A 415 0.70 -3.90 -3.10
CA ASP A 415 1.22 -5.19 -3.55
C ASP A 415 0.09 -6.18 -3.90
N GLU A 416 -0.93 -6.31 -3.05
CA GLU A 416 -2.02 -7.28 -3.28
C GLU A 416 -2.75 -7.04 -4.61
N VAL A 417 -3.04 -5.77 -4.92
CA VAL A 417 -3.73 -5.37 -6.15
C VAL A 417 -2.80 -5.53 -7.36
N ILE A 418 -1.55 -5.08 -7.25
CA ILE A 418 -0.54 -5.18 -8.33
C ILE A 418 -0.27 -6.65 -8.69
N GLU A 419 -0.05 -7.50 -7.70
CA GLU A 419 0.20 -8.93 -7.90
C GLU A 419 -1.01 -9.64 -8.52
N TRP A 420 -2.22 -9.30 -8.09
CA TRP A 420 -3.43 -9.84 -8.69
C TRP A 420 -3.58 -9.43 -10.16
N LEU A 421 -3.33 -8.16 -10.48
CA LEU A 421 -3.38 -7.63 -11.85
C LEU A 421 -2.33 -8.29 -12.75
N HIS A 422 -1.10 -8.47 -12.25
CA HIS A 422 -0.06 -9.21 -12.97
C HIS A 422 -0.47 -10.66 -13.26
N ARG A 423 -0.97 -11.39 -12.26
CA ARG A 423 -1.45 -12.77 -12.45
C ARG A 423 -2.57 -12.88 -13.48
N ASN A 424 -3.48 -11.91 -13.52
CA ASN A 424 -4.56 -11.87 -14.52
C ASN A 424 -4.06 -11.55 -15.93
N LEU A 425 -3.05 -10.68 -16.08
CA LEU A 425 -2.41 -10.49 -17.38
C LEU A 425 -1.68 -11.75 -17.86
N ASP A 426 -1.06 -12.48 -16.93
CA ASP A 426 -0.32 -13.71 -17.24
C ASP A 426 -1.25 -14.89 -17.57
N SER A 427 -2.48 -14.89 -17.07
CA SER A 427 -3.50 -15.88 -17.44
C SER A 427 -3.99 -15.74 -18.89
N ILE A 428 -3.88 -14.54 -19.48
CA ILE A 428 -4.13 -14.34 -20.91
C ILE A 428 -3.01 -15.04 -21.70
N ARG A 429 -3.31 -16.26 -22.14
CA ARG A 429 -2.40 -17.18 -22.83
C ARG A 429 -1.72 -16.52 -24.03
N VAL A 430 -0.42 -16.80 -24.19
CA VAL A 430 0.30 -16.58 -25.45
C VAL A 430 -0.38 -17.46 -26.50
N GLY A 431 -1.07 -16.83 -27.45
CA GLY A 431 -1.69 -17.52 -28.57
C GLY A 431 -0.62 -18.21 -29.41
N TYR A 432 -0.78 -19.52 -29.62
CA TYR A 432 0.00 -20.25 -30.61
C TYR A 432 -0.76 -20.19 -31.94
N ARG A 433 -0.04 -19.99 -33.05
CA ARG A 433 -0.59 -20.19 -34.38
C ARG A 433 -0.54 -21.68 -34.72
N CYS A 434 -1.69 -22.25 -35.07
CA CYS A 434 -1.81 -23.63 -35.55
C CYS A 434 -1.70 -23.64 -37.07
N LEU A 435 -0.63 -24.21 -37.61
CA LEU A 435 -0.50 -24.48 -39.03
C LEU A 435 -0.94 -25.91 -39.32
N VAL A 436 -1.75 -26.12 -40.36
CA VAL A 436 -2.26 -27.45 -40.71
C VAL A 436 -1.28 -28.13 -41.66
N PHE A 437 -0.94 -29.39 -41.40
CA PHE A 437 -0.17 -30.19 -42.34
C PHE A 437 -1.04 -30.57 -43.54
N GLU A 438 -0.46 -30.57 -44.73
CA GLU A 438 -1.08 -31.12 -45.93
C GLU A 438 -1.04 -32.65 -45.88
N GLN A 439 -2.14 -33.29 -46.27
CA GLN A 439 -2.27 -34.74 -46.31
C GLN A 439 -1.90 -35.28 -47.70
N SER A 440 -1.09 -36.33 -47.72
CA SER A 440 -0.66 -37.07 -48.91
C SER A 440 -0.95 -38.56 -48.75
N GLU A 441 -0.82 -39.35 -49.82
CA GLU A 441 -0.99 -40.81 -49.76
C GLU A 441 -0.02 -41.51 -48.79
N GLN A 442 1.12 -40.89 -48.51
CA GLN A 442 2.18 -41.46 -47.68
C GLN A 442 2.24 -40.84 -46.27
N GLY A 443 1.34 -39.92 -45.92
CA GLY A 443 1.30 -39.28 -44.60
C GLY A 443 1.06 -37.77 -44.67
N PHE A 444 1.66 -37.00 -43.77
CA PHE A 444 1.44 -35.55 -43.63
C PHE A 444 2.73 -34.75 -43.87
N PHE A 445 2.64 -33.56 -44.45
CA PHE A 445 3.80 -32.67 -44.60
C PHE A 445 3.45 -31.20 -44.43
N ILE A 446 4.44 -30.37 -44.12
CA ILE A 446 4.29 -28.91 -44.00
C ILE A 446 5.61 -28.21 -44.32
N ASP A 447 5.54 -27.02 -44.91
CA ASP A 447 6.68 -26.11 -45.00
C ASP A 447 6.81 -25.33 -43.69
N LEU A 448 7.98 -25.39 -43.06
CA LEU A 448 8.21 -24.73 -41.78
C LEU A 448 8.31 -23.20 -41.96
N PRO A 449 7.70 -22.40 -41.06
CA PRO A 449 7.78 -20.95 -41.15
C PRO A 449 9.19 -20.41 -40.87
N ASP A 450 9.95 -21.07 -40.00
CA ASP A 450 11.36 -20.77 -39.77
C ASP A 450 12.23 -21.72 -40.59
N THR A 451 12.79 -21.20 -41.68
CA THR A 451 13.72 -21.93 -42.55
C THR A 451 15.19 -21.72 -42.18
N GLN A 452 15.50 -20.84 -41.23
CA GLN A 452 16.88 -20.47 -40.89
C GLN A 452 17.43 -21.29 -39.72
N ALA A 453 16.61 -21.58 -38.72
CA ALA A 453 17.05 -22.32 -37.55
C ALA A 453 17.29 -23.80 -37.86
N ARG A 454 18.56 -24.24 -37.85
CA ARG A 454 18.97 -25.65 -38.00
C ARG A 454 18.65 -26.53 -36.77
N ARG A 455 18.21 -25.92 -35.67
CA ARG A 455 17.73 -26.61 -34.46
C ARG A 455 16.45 -25.96 -33.95
N GLN A 456 15.35 -26.70 -33.95
CA GLN A 456 14.03 -26.20 -33.58
C GLN A 456 13.30 -27.14 -32.62
N ARG A 457 12.46 -26.57 -31.76
CA ARG A 457 11.51 -27.30 -30.92
C ARG A 457 10.13 -27.17 -31.56
N LEU A 458 9.68 -28.22 -32.22
CA LEU A 458 8.40 -28.23 -32.93
C LEU A 458 7.34 -28.88 -32.05
N VAL A 459 6.20 -28.21 -31.85
CA VAL A 459 5.07 -28.78 -31.11
C VAL A 459 4.02 -29.23 -32.11
N VAL A 460 3.78 -30.53 -32.19
CA VAL A 460 2.85 -31.13 -33.15
C VAL A 460 1.64 -31.69 -32.42
N GLY A 461 0.44 -31.33 -32.85
CA GLY A 461 -0.82 -31.90 -32.37
C GLY A 461 -1.42 -32.87 -33.36
N LEU A 462 -1.73 -34.07 -32.87
CA LEU A 462 -2.49 -35.08 -33.62
C LEU A 462 -3.95 -35.01 -33.21
N ARG A 463 -4.85 -34.73 -34.15
CA ARG A 463 -6.29 -34.83 -33.93
C ARG A 463 -6.74 -36.24 -34.29
N MET A 464 -7.13 -36.99 -33.26
CA MET A 464 -7.50 -38.40 -33.41
C MET A 464 -9.02 -38.57 -33.45
N PRO A 465 -9.54 -39.69 -33.97
CA PRO A 465 -10.97 -39.99 -33.92
C PRO A 465 -11.50 -40.06 -32.47
N ALA A 466 -12.75 -39.65 -32.26
CA ALA A 466 -13.39 -39.69 -30.94
C ALA A 466 -13.30 -41.09 -30.29
N GLY A 467 -13.00 -41.13 -29.00
CA GLY A 467 -12.84 -42.37 -28.24
C GLY A 467 -11.45 -43.02 -28.35
N THR A 468 -10.50 -42.42 -29.09
CA THR A 468 -9.10 -42.85 -29.09
C THR A 468 -8.29 -42.05 -28.07
N GLY A 469 -7.54 -42.74 -27.20
CA GLY A 469 -6.73 -42.12 -26.16
C GLY A 469 -5.32 -41.75 -26.63
N GLN A 470 -4.56 -41.10 -25.73
CA GLN A 470 -3.18 -40.67 -25.98
C GLN A 470 -2.24 -41.82 -26.39
N GLU A 471 -2.47 -43.04 -25.90
CA GLU A 471 -1.70 -44.23 -26.27
C GLU A 471 -1.82 -44.55 -27.77
N ALA A 472 -3.00 -44.35 -28.36
CA ALA A 472 -3.23 -44.59 -29.78
C ALA A 472 -2.50 -43.57 -30.65
N ALA A 473 -2.52 -42.29 -30.23
CA ALA A 473 -1.76 -41.22 -30.87
C ALA A 473 -0.25 -41.49 -30.84
N GLN A 474 0.26 -41.97 -29.70
CA GLN A 474 1.67 -42.33 -29.52
C GLN A 474 2.04 -43.58 -30.34
N ALA A 475 1.15 -44.58 -30.41
CA ALA A 475 1.34 -45.77 -31.24
C ALA A 475 1.36 -45.45 -32.74
N TRP A 476 0.54 -44.49 -33.19
CA TRP A 476 0.57 -44.01 -34.57
C TRP A 476 1.89 -43.29 -34.87
N LEU A 477 2.32 -42.35 -34.01
CA LEU A 477 3.54 -41.60 -34.24
C LEU A 477 4.79 -42.49 -34.23
N GLY A 478 4.78 -43.60 -33.47
CA GLY A 478 5.83 -44.62 -33.49
C GLY A 478 5.95 -45.42 -34.79
N GLN A 479 4.94 -45.37 -35.67
CA GLN A 479 4.93 -46.01 -36.99
C GLN A 479 5.31 -45.04 -38.13
N VAL A 480 5.61 -43.79 -37.77
CA VAL A 480 5.87 -42.69 -38.69
C VAL A 480 7.37 -42.38 -38.72
N VAL A 481 7.89 -42.16 -39.92
CA VAL A 481 9.21 -41.55 -40.15
C VAL A 481 9.05 -40.04 -40.10
N ILE A 482 9.77 -39.42 -39.18
CA ILE A 482 9.75 -37.97 -38.97
C ILE A 482 11.06 -37.38 -39.48
N ALA A 483 11.05 -36.68 -40.61
CA ALA A 483 12.25 -36.08 -41.20
C ALA A 483 11.91 -35.02 -42.25
N SER A 484 12.92 -34.27 -42.69
CA SER A 484 12.80 -33.45 -43.90
C SER A 484 12.73 -34.33 -45.15
N ARG A 485 11.94 -33.93 -46.14
CA ARG A 485 11.55 -34.72 -47.34
C ARG A 485 12.70 -35.48 -48.00
N GLN A 486 13.87 -34.85 -48.14
CA GLN A 486 15.04 -35.46 -48.78
C GLN A 486 15.58 -36.72 -48.09
N HIS A 487 15.33 -36.89 -46.78
CA HIS A 487 15.84 -38.01 -45.99
C HIS A 487 14.85 -39.16 -45.81
N VAL A 488 13.56 -38.92 -46.13
CA VAL A 488 12.47 -39.87 -45.88
C VAL A 488 12.74 -41.23 -46.54
N SER A 489 13.05 -41.25 -47.85
CA SER A 489 13.25 -42.53 -48.57
C SER A 489 14.37 -43.38 -47.99
N ARG A 490 15.45 -42.74 -47.53
CA ARG A 490 16.59 -43.43 -46.89
C ARG A 490 16.19 -44.02 -45.53
N LEU A 491 15.50 -43.24 -44.71
CA LEU A 491 15.04 -43.68 -43.38
C LEU A 491 14.04 -44.83 -43.47
N VAL A 492 13.13 -44.79 -44.45
CA VAL A 492 12.17 -45.88 -44.72
C VAL A 492 12.92 -47.17 -45.11
N GLN A 493 13.90 -47.09 -46.02
CA GLN A 493 14.70 -48.26 -46.44
C GLN A 493 15.52 -48.85 -45.28
N GLN A 494 16.05 -48.00 -44.41
CA GLN A 494 16.86 -48.40 -43.26
C GLN A 494 16.02 -48.75 -42.01
N ARG A 495 14.68 -48.66 -42.09
CA ARG A 495 13.75 -48.90 -40.99
C ARG A 495 14.05 -48.07 -39.73
N MET A 496 14.43 -46.81 -39.93
CA MET A 496 14.72 -45.85 -38.86
C MET A 496 13.58 -44.83 -38.73
N SER A 497 13.28 -44.37 -37.52
CA SER A 497 12.16 -43.44 -37.23
C SER A 497 12.46 -41.96 -37.54
N GLY A 498 13.73 -41.60 -37.76
CA GLY A 498 14.16 -40.21 -37.95
C GLY A 498 14.26 -39.44 -36.64
N LEU A 499 13.61 -38.28 -36.56
CA LEU A 499 13.67 -37.33 -35.44
C LEU A 499 12.96 -37.84 -34.18
N SER A 500 13.53 -37.50 -33.02
CA SER A 500 12.99 -37.89 -31.72
C SER A 500 11.75 -37.08 -31.35
N HIS A 501 10.77 -37.76 -30.77
CA HIS A 501 9.51 -37.18 -30.32
C HIS A 501 9.15 -37.66 -28.91
N GLN A 502 8.46 -36.82 -28.14
CA GLN A 502 7.98 -37.15 -26.80
C GLN A 502 6.57 -36.58 -26.57
N PRO A 503 5.67 -37.31 -25.88
CA PRO A 503 4.37 -36.77 -25.51
C PRO A 503 4.53 -35.63 -24.51
N MET A 504 3.74 -34.57 -24.67
CA MET A 504 3.76 -33.44 -23.72
C MET A 504 3.01 -33.80 -22.43
N SER A 505 3.52 -33.32 -21.30
CA SER A 505 2.88 -33.52 -20.01
C SER A 505 1.53 -32.81 -19.93
N ARG A 506 0.68 -33.23 -18.98
CA ARG A 506 -0.67 -32.63 -18.79
C ARG A 506 -0.60 -31.12 -18.51
N ASN A 507 0.43 -30.68 -17.78
CA ASN A 507 0.66 -29.26 -17.48
C ASN A 507 1.11 -28.47 -18.71
N GLU A 508 2.00 -29.03 -19.53
CA GLU A 508 2.44 -28.38 -20.76
C GLU A 508 1.32 -28.32 -21.80
N ARG A 509 0.44 -29.33 -21.88
CA ARG A 509 -0.73 -29.35 -22.78
C ARG A 509 -1.75 -28.28 -22.45
N ALA A 510 -1.93 -27.96 -21.16
CA ALA A 510 -2.88 -26.94 -20.72
C ALA A 510 -2.56 -25.56 -21.30
N ALA A 511 -1.28 -25.27 -21.59
CA ALA A 511 -0.85 -24.00 -22.18
C ALA A 511 -1.36 -23.78 -23.62
N TYR A 512 -1.68 -24.84 -24.36
CA TYR A 512 -2.10 -24.77 -25.77
C TYR A 512 -3.61 -24.75 -25.99
N GLY A 513 -4.41 -25.05 -24.95
CA GLY A 513 -5.87 -24.97 -25.02
C GLY A 513 -6.54 -25.88 -26.05
N VAL A 514 -5.94 -27.03 -26.34
CA VAL A 514 -6.47 -27.99 -27.31
C VAL A 514 -7.57 -28.87 -26.70
N GLY A 515 -8.57 -29.25 -27.52
CA GLY A 515 -9.65 -30.15 -27.10
C GLY A 515 -9.16 -31.58 -26.79
N GLU A 516 -10.01 -32.39 -26.15
CA GLU A 516 -9.64 -33.75 -25.67
C GLU A 516 -9.16 -34.69 -26.79
N GLU A 517 -9.64 -34.49 -28.01
CA GLU A 517 -9.28 -35.26 -29.21
C GLU A 517 -7.89 -34.92 -29.77
N THR A 518 -7.23 -33.87 -29.26
CA THR A 518 -5.92 -33.43 -29.73
C THR A 518 -4.82 -33.81 -28.73
N HIS A 519 -3.87 -34.63 -29.19
CA HIS A 519 -2.71 -35.06 -28.41
C HIS A 519 -1.45 -34.36 -28.89
N LEU A 520 -0.73 -33.69 -27.99
CA LEU A 520 0.44 -32.88 -28.31
C LEU A 520 1.75 -33.65 -28.06
N PHE A 521 2.67 -33.50 -29.01
CA PHE A 521 4.00 -34.08 -28.99
C PHE A 521 5.04 -33.00 -29.26
N LEU A 522 6.16 -33.08 -28.54
CA LEU A 522 7.34 -32.26 -28.79
C LEU A 522 8.31 -33.03 -29.69
N ILE A 523 8.69 -32.45 -30.82
CA ILE A 523 9.71 -32.96 -31.74
C ILE A 523 10.95 -32.08 -31.64
N GLN A 524 12.09 -32.69 -31.32
CA GLN A 524 13.37 -32.00 -31.34
C GLN A 524 13.99 -32.13 -32.72
N ALA A 525 13.79 -31.11 -33.56
CA ALA A 525 14.26 -31.08 -34.93
C ALA A 525 15.70 -30.56 -34.98
N SER A 526 16.67 -31.45 -35.17
CA SER A 526 18.10 -31.13 -35.30
C SER A 526 18.89 -32.29 -35.88
N GLY A 527 20.10 -32.01 -36.36
CA GLY A 527 21.03 -33.03 -36.87
C GLY A 527 20.74 -33.47 -38.30
N ASP A 528 21.27 -34.63 -38.68
CA ASP A 528 21.41 -35.05 -40.09
C ASP A 528 20.11 -35.39 -40.82
N TRP A 529 18.97 -35.46 -40.09
CA TRP A 529 17.65 -35.78 -40.66
C TRP A 529 16.73 -34.56 -40.78
N PHE A 530 17.24 -33.37 -40.41
CA PHE A 530 16.48 -32.13 -40.40
C PHE A 530 17.14 -31.06 -41.27
N ASP A 531 16.37 -30.60 -42.24
CA ASP A 531 16.69 -29.47 -43.10
C ASP A 531 15.47 -28.54 -43.13
N PRO A 532 15.55 -27.34 -42.51
CA PRO A 532 14.42 -26.43 -42.36
C PRO A 532 13.98 -25.78 -43.68
N GLU A 533 14.81 -25.82 -44.73
CA GLU A 533 14.46 -25.35 -46.08
C GLU A 533 13.65 -26.38 -46.89
N GLN A 534 13.50 -27.61 -46.38
CA GLN A 534 12.79 -28.69 -47.03
C GLN A 534 11.47 -29.00 -46.30
N PRO A 535 10.43 -29.49 -47.00
CA PRO A 535 9.17 -29.84 -46.37
C PRO A 535 9.37 -30.85 -45.23
N PHE A 536 8.83 -30.52 -44.05
CA PHE A 536 8.87 -31.37 -42.87
C PHE A 536 7.79 -32.45 -42.99
N CYS A 537 8.19 -33.73 -42.94
CA CYS A 537 7.33 -34.86 -43.29
C CYS A 537 7.11 -35.83 -42.12
N LEU A 538 5.88 -36.31 -42.02
CA LEU A 538 5.40 -37.38 -41.14
C LEU A 538 4.90 -38.52 -42.05
N THR A 539 5.82 -39.42 -42.44
CA THR A 539 5.53 -40.50 -43.41
C THR A 539 5.21 -41.83 -42.73
N VAL A 540 4.05 -42.41 -43.03
CA VAL A 540 3.61 -43.70 -42.44
C VAL A 540 4.33 -44.86 -43.13
N THR A 541 4.97 -45.74 -42.35
CA THR A 541 5.78 -46.85 -42.90
C THR A 541 5.13 -48.22 -42.81
N SER A 542 4.06 -48.35 -42.02
CA SER A 542 3.36 -49.61 -41.80
C SER A 542 1.87 -49.43 -42.09
N GLN A 543 1.27 -50.34 -42.87
CA GLN A 543 -0.18 -50.38 -43.12
C GLN A 543 -0.95 -51.12 -42.01
N ARG A 544 -0.41 -51.20 -40.78
CA ARG A 544 -1.18 -51.78 -39.67
C ARG A 544 -2.37 -50.88 -39.36
N ALA A 545 -3.52 -51.48 -39.09
CA ALA A 545 -4.76 -50.81 -38.73
C ALA A 545 -4.66 -50.16 -37.33
N SER A 546 -3.88 -49.09 -37.21
CA SER A 546 -3.93 -48.17 -36.08
C SER A 546 -4.84 -47.00 -36.46
N PRO A 547 -5.63 -46.45 -35.52
CA PRO A 547 -6.40 -45.24 -35.80
C PRO A 547 -5.45 -44.12 -36.23
N SER A 548 -5.65 -43.59 -37.43
CA SER A 548 -4.86 -42.48 -37.97
C SER A 548 -5.46 -41.15 -37.49
N PRO A 549 -4.65 -40.13 -37.21
CA PRO A 549 -5.15 -38.78 -37.07
C PRO A 549 -5.83 -38.37 -38.37
N TRP A 550 -6.96 -37.66 -38.24
CA TRP A 550 -7.66 -37.07 -39.38
C TRP A 550 -7.09 -35.67 -39.71
N GLN A 551 -6.31 -35.08 -38.80
CA GLN A 551 -5.58 -33.84 -39.03
C GLN A 551 -4.35 -33.76 -38.14
N VAL A 552 -3.27 -33.18 -38.67
CA VAL A 552 -2.05 -32.88 -37.92
C VAL A 552 -1.80 -31.37 -37.95
N LEU A 553 -1.42 -30.82 -36.79
CA LEU A 553 -1.22 -29.39 -36.58
C LEU A 553 0.20 -29.12 -36.07
N LEU A 554 0.84 -28.06 -36.55
CA LEU A 554 2.04 -27.48 -35.98
C LEU A 554 1.66 -26.25 -35.14
N PHE A 555 1.99 -26.26 -33.86
CA PHE A 555 1.84 -25.12 -32.96
C PHE A 555 3.13 -24.31 -32.97
N THR A 556 3.02 -23.06 -33.40
CA THR A 556 4.13 -22.12 -33.45
C THR A 556 3.83 -20.96 -32.52
N THR A 557 4.81 -20.52 -31.73
CA THR A 557 4.72 -19.24 -31.04
C THR A 557 4.81 -18.14 -32.09
N ASP A 558 4.02 -17.08 -31.97
CA ASP A 558 4.24 -15.85 -32.73
C ASP A 558 5.55 -15.22 -32.22
N SER A 559 6.68 -15.75 -32.69
CA SER A 559 7.99 -15.13 -32.57
C SER A 559 8.30 -14.49 -33.92
N HIS A 560 7.98 -13.20 -34.01
CA HIS A 560 8.75 -12.25 -34.81
C HIS A 560 9.42 -11.28 -33.86
#